data_AF-A0A929DM27-F1
#
_entry.id   AF-A0A929DM27-F1
#
_cell.length_a   1.000
_cell.length_b   1.000
_cell.length_c   1.000
_cell.angle_alpha   90.00
_cell.angle_beta   90.00
_cell.angle_gamma   90.00
#
_symmetry.space_group_name_H-M   'P 1'
#
loop_
_entity.id
_entity.type
_entity.pdbx_description
1 polymer ?
#
loop_
_entity_poly.entity_id
_entity_poly.type
_entity_poly.pdbx_seq_one_letter_code
_entity_poly.pdbx_strand_id
1 'polypeptide(L)'
;MKSIKVSPDTELHPPWQGTMLAWLCIFQTFFTLMTFLFLLKLAYEGFKAGEMGIMIGIFGIIFLVFLFPLLILMIIITIGVFKEKRWTLILLLVVTCISLLVGFFSLVAGPVIFLGVMLFLGLMLWTEIICLKSTYYRKIRKLNIE
;
A
#
# COMPACT_ATOMS: atom_id res chain seq x y z
N MET A 1 -46.65 -2.40 9.69
CA MET A 1 -45.44 -2.84 8.96
C MET A 1 -45.09 -1.79 7.93
N LYS A 2 -44.05 -0.97 8.18
CA LYS A 2 -43.62 0.08 7.23
C LYS A 2 -42.79 -0.59 6.14
N SER A 3 -43.35 -0.69 4.94
CA SER A 3 -42.63 -1.11 3.74
C SER A 3 -41.50 -0.11 3.49
N ILE A 4 -40.27 -0.54 3.76
CA ILE A 4 -39.07 0.17 3.34
C ILE A 4 -39.01 -0.05 1.82
N LYS A 5 -39.45 0.94 1.04
CA LYS A 5 -39.14 1.01 -0.39
C LYS A 5 -37.62 1.07 -0.52
N VAL A 6 -37.01 -0.09 -0.76
CA VAL A 6 -35.65 -0.16 -1.27
C VAL A 6 -35.71 0.40 -2.68
N SER A 7 -35.23 1.63 -2.86
CA SER A 7 -35.06 2.22 -4.18
C SER A 7 -34.14 1.29 -5.00
N PRO A 8 -34.57 0.83 -6.18
CA PRO A 8 -33.83 -0.15 -6.97
C PRO A 8 -32.62 0.45 -7.72
N ASP A 9 -32.32 1.74 -7.58
CA ASP A 9 -31.50 2.46 -8.56
C ASP A 9 -30.22 3.09 -7.98
N THR A 10 -29.52 2.37 -7.12
CA THR A 10 -28.08 2.63 -6.97
C THR A 10 -27.37 1.41 -7.51
N GLU A 11 -27.12 1.41 -8.82
CA GLU A 11 -26.09 0.58 -9.41
C GLU A 11 -24.87 0.67 -8.48
N LEU A 12 -24.48 -0.47 -7.94
CA LEU A 12 -23.40 -0.59 -6.99
C LEU A 12 -22.08 -0.46 -7.78
N HIS A 13 -21.89 0.68 -8.44
CA HIS A 13 -20.65 0.98 -9.14
C HIS A 13 -19.55 1.22 -8.11
N PRO A 14 -18.37 0.61 -8.31
CA PRO A 14 -17.24 0.91 -7.46
C PRO A 14 -17.00 2.43 -7.51
N PRO A 15 -16.97 3.11 -6.35
CA PRO A 15 -16.67 4.53 -6.33
C PRO A 15 -15.33 4.75 -7.02
N TRP A 16 -15.21 5.78 -7.87
CA TRP A 16 -13.96 6.08 -8.59
C TRP A 16 -12.76 6.23 -7.64
N GLN A 17 -13.02 6.60 -6.37
CA GLN A 17 -12.03 6.63 -5.29
C GLN A 17 -11.44 5.24 -4.97
N GLY A 18 -12.22 4.17 -5.07
CA GLY A 18 -11.73 2.79 -4.91
C GLY A 18 -10.81 2.37 -6.05
N THR A 19 -11.18 2.71 -7.29
CA THR A 19 -10.32 2.48 -8.46
C THR A 19 -9.03 3.28 -8.37
N MET A 20 -9.10 4.55 -7.94
CA MET A 20 -7.92 5.39 -7.71
C MET A 20 -7.01 4.78 -6.62
N LEU A 21 -7.58 4.32 -5.51
CA LEU A 21 -6.83 3.67 -4.44
C LEU A 21 -6.13 2.39 -4.92
N ALA A 22 -6.80 1.59 -5.76
CA ALA A 22 -6.22 0.39 -6.34
C ALA A 22 -5.00 0.72 -7.22
N TRP A 23 -5.09 1.77 -8.04
CA TRP A 23 -3.95 2.25 -8.84
C TRP A 23 -2.80 2.74 -7.97
N LEU A 24 -3.08 3.49 -6.90
CA LEU A 24 -2.06 3.92 -5.94
C LEU A 24 -1.38 2.72 -5.26
N CYS A 25 -2.13 1.69 -4.90
CA CYS A 25 -1.59 0.44 -4.33
C CYS A 25 -0.70 -0.32 -5.34
N ILE A 26 -1.11 -0.39 -6.61
CA ILE A 26 -0.28 -0.98 -7.68
C ILE A 26 1.03 -0.22 -7.80
N PHE A 27 0.95 1.12 -7.87
CA PHE A 27 2.13 1.97 -7.96
C PHE A 27 3.06 1.74 -6.77
N GLN A 28 2.54 1.77 -5.55
CA GLN A 28 3.35 1.52 -4.34
C GLN A 28 3.98 0.11 -4.35
N THR A 29 3.23 -0.91 -4.75
CA THR A 29 3.74 -2.28 -4.86
C THR A 29 4.86 -2.37 -5.89
N PHE A 30 4.72 -1.67 -7.01
CA PHE A 30 5.74 -1.58 -8.04
C PHE A 30 7.03 -0.90 -7.52
N PHE A 31 6.94 0.22 -6.79
CA PHE A 31 8.14 0.83 -6.17
C PHE A 31 8.78 -0.07 -5.11
N THR A 32 7.96 -0.77 -4.32
CA THR A 32 8.45 -1.73 -3.32
C THR A 32 9.20 -2.88 -4.00
N LEU A 33 8.66 -3.39 -5.11
CA LEU A 33 9.31 -4.42 -5.93
C LEU A 33 10.62 -3.91 -6.54
N MET A 34 10.64 -2.70 -7.08
CA MET A 34 11.88 -2.10 -7.62
C MET A 34 12.95 -1.93 -6.54
N THR A 35 12.56 -1.49 -5.35
CA THR A 35 13.45 -1.38 -4.19
C THR A 35 13.98 -2.76 -3.77
N PHE A 36 13.12 -3.78 -3.80
CA PHE A 36 13.51 -5.17 -3.51
C PHE A 36 14.53 -5.69 -4.51
N LEU A 37 14.27 -5.53 -5.82
CA LEU A 37 15.19 -5.95 -6.88
C LEU A 37 16.52 -5.18 -6.82
N PHE A 38 16.48 -3.89 -6.50
CA PHE A 38 17.66 -3.07 -6.30
C PHE A 38 18.51 -3.59 -5.13
N LEU A 39 17.91 -3.86 -3.98
CA LEU A 39 18.63 -4.41 -2.81
C LEU A 39 19.16 -5.82 -3.08
N LEU A 40 18.43 -6.64 -3.83
CA LEU A 40 18.90 -7.96 -4.25
C LEU A 40 20.15 -7.86 -5.14
N LYS A 41 20.13 -6.94 -6.12
CA LYS A 41 21.28 -6.66 -6.98
C LYS A 41 22.46 -6.14 -6.15
N LEU A 42 22.23 -5.20 -5.25
CA LEU A 42 23.25 -4.60 -4.40
C LEU A 42 23.86 -5.63 -3.44
N ALA A 43 23.06 -6.54 -2.88
CA ALA A 43 23.54 -7.65 -2.09
C ALA A 43 24.44 -8.57 -2.92
N TYR A 44 23.97 -8.98 -4.11
CA TYR A 44 24.71 -9.84 -5.02
C TYR A 44 26.05 -9.24 -5.46
N GLU A 45 26.06 -7.97 -5.87
CA GLU A 45 27.28 -7.26 -6.24
C GLU A 45 28.21 -7.08 -5.04
N GLY A 46 27.65 -6.84 -3.84
CA GLY A 46 28.40 -6.79 -2.58
C GLY A 46 29.17 -8.08 -2.30
N PHE A 47 28.53 -9.25 -2.40
CA PHE A 47 29.23 -10.54 -2.22
C PHE A 47 30.25 -10.82 -3.34
N LYS A 48 29.95 -10.42 -4.58
CA LYS A 48 30.86 -10.60 -5.72
C LYS A 48 32.14 -9.76 -5.59
N ALA A 49 32.07 -8.60 -4.94
CA ALA A 49 33.21 -7.70 -4.74
C ALA A 49 34.26 -8.20 -3.71
N GLY A 50 34.05 -9.36 -3.08
CA GLY A 50 35.00 -9.96 -2.14
C GLY A 50 35.05 -9.24 -0.79
N GLU A 51 36.20 -9.26 -0.11
CA GLU A 51 36.33 -8.86 1.30
C GLU A 51 35.79 -7.46 1.63
N MET A 52 36.00 -6.47 0.74
CA MET A 52 35.49 -5.10 0.95
C MET A 52 33.98 -4.96 0.72
N GLY A 53 33.37 -5.85 -0.08
CA GLY A 53 31.95 -5.80 -0.45
C GLY A 53 31.04 -6.62 0.47
N ILE A 54 31.60 -7.54 1.28
CA ILE A 54 30.82 -8.40 2.18
C ILE A 54 29.94 -7.60 3.14
N MET A 55 30.44 -6.46 3.66
CA MET A 55 29.63 -5.61 4.55
C MET A 55 28.38 -5.07 3.84
N ILE A 56 28.52 -4.64 2.58
CA ILE A 56 27.42 -4.16 1.74
C ILE A 56 26.47 -5.32 1.39
N GLY A 57 27.03 -6.50 1.10
CA GLY A 57 26.28 -7.74 0.86
C GLY A 57 25.39 -8.13 2.03
N ILE A 58 25.95 -8.20 3.24
CA ILE A 58 25.24 -8.53 4.48
C ILE A 58 24.17 -7.48 4.78
N PHE A 59 24.50 -6.19 4.64
CA PHE A 59 23.53 -5.11 4.82
C PHE A 59 22.34 -5.27 3.86
N GLY A 60 22.61 -5.53 2.57
CA GLY A 60 21.57 -5.82 1.59
C GLY A 60 20.67 -6.99 1.97
N ILE A 61 21.23 -8.11 2.45
CA ILE A 61 20.45 -9.29 2.89
C ILE A 61 19.59 -8.96 4.10
N ILE A 62 20.14 -8.29 5.12
CA ILE A 62 19.37 -7.92 6.33
C ILE A 62 18.15 -7.09 5.92
N PHE A 63 18.34 -6.08 5.06
CA PHE A 63 17.22 -5.28 4.56
C PHE A 63 16.22 -6.11 3.74
N LEU A 64 16.68 -7.05 2.91
CA LEU A 64 15.80 -7.95 2.17
C LEU A 64 14.92 -8.83 3.10
N VAL A 65 15.46 -9.29 4.23
CA VAL A 65 14.70 -10.08 5.22
C VAL A 65 13.54 -9.27 5.79
N PHE A 66 13.71 -7.96 6.02
CA PHE A 66 12.62 -7.09 6.46
C PHE A 66 11.68 -6.66 5.33
N LEU A 67 12.23 -6.46 4.13
CA LEU A 67 11.46 -5.98 2.98
C LEU A 67 10.59 -7.09 2.37
N PHE A 68 11.00 -8.35 2.45
CA PHE A 68 10.26 -9.47 1.86
C PHE A 68 8.85 -9.67 2.48
N PRO A 69 8.69 -9.72 3.82
CA PRO A 69 7.36 -9.73 4.43
C PRO A 69 6.53 -8.49 4.07
N LEU A 70 7.17 -7.32 3.97
CA LEU A 70 6.49 -6.08 3.60
C LEU A 70 5.99 -6.14 2.15
N LEU A 71 6.78 -6.67 1.22
CA LEU A 71 6.36 -6.88 -0.16
C LEU A 71 5.17 -7.83 -0.26
N ILE A 72 5.19 -8.96 0.46
CA ILE A 72 4.06 -9.90 0.52
C ILE A 72 2.82 -9.20 1.08
N LEU A 73 2.97 -8.44 2.18
CA LEU A 73 1.88 -7.69 2.78
C LEU A 73 1.27 -6.70 1.79
N MET A 74 2.09 -5.97 1.02
CA MET A 74 1.62 -5.04 -0.01
C MET A 74 0.88 -5.74 -1.15
N ILE A 75 1.34 -6.92 -1.57
CA ILE A 75 0.64 -7.72 -2.58
C ILE A 75 -0.74 -8.17 -2.06
N ILE A 76 -0.80 -8.67 -0.82
CA ILE A 76 -2.06 -9.08 -0.18
C ILE A 76 -3.02 -7.89 -0.04
N ILE A 77 -2.49 -6.73 0.35
CA ILE A 77 -3.28 -5.49 0.46
C ILE A 77 -3.80 -5.07 -0.91
N THR A 78 -2.96 -5.03 -1.94
CA THR A 78 -3.39 -4.67 -3.30
C THR A 78 -4.49 -5.59 -3.80
N ILE A 79 -4.31 -6.92 -3.68
CA ILE A 79 -5.34 -7.89 -4.05
C ILE A 79 -6.61 -7.70 -3.21
N GLY A 80 -6.49 -7.42 -1.91
CA GLY A 80 -7.62 -7.20 -1.03
C GLY A 80 -8.39 -5.91 -1.31
N VAL A 81 -7.72 -4.85 -1.79
CA VAL A 81 -8.35 -3.61 -2.29
C VAL A 81 -9.16 -3.92 -3.55
N PHE A 82 -8.62 -4.71 -4.49
CA PHE A 82 -9.38 -5.17 -5.66
C PHE A 82 -10.57 -6.05 -5.32
N LYS A 83 -10.48 -6.84 -4.24
CA LYS A 83 -11.58 -7.65 -3.71
C LYS A 83 -12.51 -6.86 -2.78
N GLU A 84 -12.33 -5.54 -2.69
CA GLU A 84 -13.16 -4.60 -1.94
C GLU A 84 -13.33 -5.01 -0.45
N LYS A 85 -12.31 -5.64 0.13
CA LYS A 85 -12.35 -6.09 1.52
C LYS A 85 -12.09 -4.91 2.46
N ARG A 86 -13.07 -4.59 3.31
CA ARG A 86 -12.95 -3.49 4.29
C ARG A 86 -11.79 -3.67 5.29
N TRP A 87 -11.46 -4.91 5.66
CA TRP A 87 -10.30 -5.20 6.52
C TRP A 87 -8.98 -4.80 5.86
N THR A 88 -8.92 -4.87 4.53
CA THR A 88 -7.74 -4.47 3.77
C THR A 88 -7.54 -2.96 3.75
N LEU A 89 -8.62 -2.17 3.70
CA LEU A 89 -8.54 -0.71 3.86
C LEU A 89 -7.99 -0.30 5.22
N ILE A 90 -8.37 -1.03 6.29
CA ILE A 90 -7.86 -0.77 7.64
C ILE A 90 -6.37 -1.11 7.73
N LEU A 91 -5.97 -2.27 7.20
CA LEU A 91 -4.55 -2.66 7.14
C LEU A 91 -3.72 -1.65 6.33
N LEU A 92 -4.22 -1.23 5.17
CA LEU A 92 -3.57 -0.24 4.33
C LEU A 92 -3.39 1.07 5.10
N LEU A 93 -4.42 1.55 5.80
CA LEU A 93 -4.34 2.77 6.62
C LEU A 93 -3.29 2.69 7.73
N VAL A 94 -3.18 1.54 8.41
CA VAL A 94 -2.12 1.32 9.41
C VAL A 94 -0.74 1.41 8.75
N VAL A 95 -0.57 0.75 7.60
CA VAL A 95 0.69 0.76 6.84
C VAL A 95 1.03 2.16 6.33
N THR A 96 0.05 2.93 5.84
CA THR A 96 0.22 4.32 5.38
C THR A 96 0.61 5.24 6.53
N CYS A 97 0.02 5.09 7.72
CA CYS A 97 0.42 5.83 8.92
C CYS A 97 1.87 5.54 9.34
N ILE A 98 2.29 4.27 9.33
CA ILE A 98 3.69 3.90 9.60
C ILE A 98 4.60 4.47 8.52
N SER A 99 4.19 4.39 7.25
CA SER A 99 4.95 4.90 6.11
C SER A 99 5.10 6.42 6.14
N LEU A 100 4.14 7.17 6.72
CA LEU A 100 4.26 8.61 6.93
C LEU A 100 5.40 8.94 7.91
N LEU A 101 5.53 8.19 9.00
CA LEU A 101 6.63 8.36 9.96
C LEU A 101 7.98 8.09 9.28
N VAL A 102 8.07 7.04 8.48
CA VAL A 102 9.29 6.72 7.72
C VAL A 102 9.53 7.76 6.61
N GLY A 103 8.46 8.27 6.01
CA GLY A 103 8.50 9.30 4.97
C GLY A 103 9.18 10.57 5.42
N PHE A 104 9.17 10.92 6.71
CA PHE A 104 9.94 12.07 7.23
C PHE A 104 11.44 11.94 6.99
N PHE A 105 11.98 10.71 7.00
CA PHE A 105 13.41 10.49 6.70
C PHE A 105 13.76 10.72 5.23
N SER A 106 12.77 10.79 4.33
CA SER A 106 13.02 11.12 2.91
C SER A 106 13.52 12.55 2.71
N LEU A 107 13.40 13.42 3.73
CA LEU A 107 14.02 14.75 3.71
C LEU A 107 15.54 14.69 3.49
N VAL A 108 16.19 13.62 3.98
CA VAL A 108 17.63 13.37 3.79
C VAL A 108 17.98 13.16 2.32
N ALA A 109 17.07 12.59 1.53
CA ALA A 109 17.28 12.38 0.09
C ALA A 109 17.06 13.67 -0.74
N GLY A 110 16.41 14.68 -0.16
CA GLY A 110 16.21 16.00 -0.74
C GLY A 110 14.77 16.50 -0.69
N PRO A 111 14.55 17.83 -0.76
CA PRO A 111 13.24 18.44 -0.54
C PRO A 111 12.20 18.06 -1.61
N VAL A 112 12.63 17.84 -2.85
CA VAL A 112 11.73 17.44 -3.95
C VAL A 112 11.21 16.01 -3.74
N ILE A 113 12.08 15.09 -3.34
CA ILE A 113 11.70 13.70 -3.05
C ILE A 113 10.78 13.66 -1.84
N PHE A 114 11.09 14.43 -0.80
CA PHE A 114 10.24 14.58 0.38
C PHE A 114 8.82 15.05 0.04
N LEU A 115 8.69 16.13 -0.74
CA LEU A 115 7.39 16.62 -1.17
C LEU A 115 6.62 15.57 -1.98
N GLY A 116 7.30 14.87 -2.90
CA GLY A 116 6.68 13.80 -3.69
C GLY A 116 6.15 12.65 -2.83
N VAL A 117 6.96 12.16 -1.89
CA VAL A 117 6.57 11.07 -0.98
C VAL A 117 5.42 11.50 -0.06
N MET A 118 5.49 12.70 0.52
CA MET A 118 4.45 13.20 1.42
C MET A 118 3.14 13.47 0.70
N LEU A 119 3.16 14.02 -0.52
CA LEU A 119 1.97 14.19 -1.34
C LEU A 119 1.35 12.83 -1.72
N PHE A 120 2.17 11.86 -2.11
CA PHE A 120 1.69 10.52 -2.43
C PHE A 120 1.02 9.84 -1.22
N LEU A 121 1.68 9.86 -0.06
CA LEU A 121 1.13 9.28 1.17
C LEU A 121 -0.13 10.03 1.65
N GLY A 122 -0.17 11.36 1.49
CA GLY A 122 -1.36 12.16 1.79
C GLY A 122 -2.55 11.83 0.90
N LEU A 123 -2.32 11.62 -0.41
CA LEU A 123 -3.36 11.19 -1.35
C LEU A 123 -3.88 9.77 -1.05
N MET A 124 -2.98 8.84 -0.69
CA MET A 124 -3.38 7.51 -0.21
C MET A 124 -4.25 7.61 1.04
N LEU A 125 -3.81 8.33 2.06
CA LEU A 125 -4.56 8.47 3.31
C LEU A 125 -5.93 9.12 3.09
N TRP A 126 -5.99 10.14 2.23
CA TRP A 126 -7.24 10.78 1.84
C TRP A 126 -8.21 9.81 1.17
N THR A 127 -7.74 9.03 0.20
CA THR A 127 -8.56 8.05 -0.54
C THR A 127 -8.99 6.89 0.35
N GLU A 128 -8.13 6.43 1.26
CA GLU A 128 -8.46 5.43 2.29
C GLU A 128 -9.59 5.90 3.20
N ILE A 129 -9.51 7.11 3.75
CA ILE A 129 -10.54 7.67 4.65
C ILE A 129 -11.88 7.78 3.94
N ILE A 130 -11.90 8.26 2.68
CA ILE A 130 -13.13 8.37 1.88
C ILE A 130 -13.71 6.98 1.59
N CYS A 131 -12.87 6.02 1.18
CA CYS A 131 -13.31 4.65 0.93
C CYS A 131 -13.87 4.00 2.21
N LEU A 132 -13.28 4.27 3.37
CA LEU A 132 -13.75 3.76 4.66
C LEU A 132 -15.12 4.35 5.07
N LYS A 133 -15.35 5.63 4.73
CA LYS A 133 -16.61 6.35 5.00
C LYS A 133 -17.74 5.97 4.04
N SER A 134 -17.41 5.47 2.85
CA SER A 134 -18.37 5.10 1.82
C SER A 134 -19.38 4.03 2.28
N THR A 135 -20.67 4.28 2.01
CA THR A 135 -21.79 3.37 2.30
C THR A 135 -21.70 2.06 1.52
N TYR A 136 -20.98 2.05 0.40
CA TYR A 136 -20.72 0.90 -0.48
C TYR A 136 -20.13 -0.29 0.30
N TYR A 137 -19.01 -0.05 0.99
CA TYR A 137 -18.31 -1.07 1.79
C TYR A 137 -19.11 -1.53 3.01
N ARG A 138 -20.06 -0.72 3.48
CA ARG A 138 -21.00 -1.08 4.55
C ARG A 138 -22.09 -2.03 4.03
N LYS A 139 -22.53 -1.84 2.79
CA LYS A 139 -23.57 -2.66 2.12
C LYS A 139 -23.01 -4.03 1.72
N ILE A 140 -21.79 -4.10 1.16
CA ILE A 140 -21.10 -5.37 0.85
C ILE A 140 -20.88 -6.24 2.09
N ARG A 141 -20.50 -5.65 3.23
CA ARG A 141 -20.34 -6.42 4.47
C ARG A 141 -21.65 -7.12 4.88
N LYS A 142 -22.79 -6.44 4.75
CA LYS A 142 -24.09 -7.03 5.10
C LYS A 142 -24.46 -8.18 4.18
N LEU A 143 -24.16 -8.07 2.89
CA LEU A 143 -24.44 -9.10 1.88
C LEU A 143 -23.56 -10.35 2.01
N ASN A 144 -22.38 -10.27 2.63
CA ASN A 144 -21.48 -11.42 2.86
C ASN A 144 -21.71 -12.11 4.22
N ILE A 145 -22.67 -11.65 5.03
CA ILE A 145 -23.01 -12.21 6.35
C ILE A 145 -24.39 -12.89 6.32
N GLU A 146 -25.21 -12.63 5.30
CA GLU A 146 -26.40 -13.43 4.95
C GLU A 146 -25.99 -14.57 4.02
#